data_AF-A0A1B0D2R8-F1
#
_entry.id   AF-A0A1B0D2R8-F1
#
_cell.length_a   1.000
_cell.length_b   1.000
_cell.length_c   1.000
_cell.angle_alpha   90.00
_cell.angle_beta   90.00
_cell.angle_gamma   90.00
#
_symmetry.space_group_name_H-M   'P 1'
#
loop_
_entity.id
_entity.type
_entity.pdbx_description
1 polymer ?
#
loop_
_entity_poly.entity_id
_entity_poly.type
_entity_poly.pdbx_seq_one_letter_code
_entity_poly.pdbx_strand_id
1 'polypeptide(L)'
;MENRKPFQLRSVLIVYNAIQVIFSTWLFYEACVAGWLTGYSYRCQPVDYSRTPLAMRMANGCWWYYFSKFTEFFDTFFFVMRKRYDQVSTLHVIHHGIMPVSVWWGVKFTPGKDEIYFPPTIKKYALQQRL
;
A
#
# COMPACT_ATOMS: atom_id res chain seq x y z
N MET A 1 2.53 -27.14 4.25
CA MET A 1 1.56 -27.43 3.18
C MET A 1 1.92 -28.66 2.33
N GLU A 2 3.05 -29.32 2.57
CA GLU A 2 3.60 -30.37 1.70
C GLU A 2 2.60 -31.51 1.38
N ASN A 3 1.96 -32.09 2.41
CA ASN A 3 1.08 -33.27 2.27
C ASN A 3 -0.43 -32.96 2.16
N ARG A 4 -0.84 -31.73 1.77
CA ARG A 4 -2.27 -31.33 1.67
C ARG A 4 -2.63 -30.91 0.22
N LYS A 5 -3.86 -31.16 -0.22
CA LYS A 5 -4.35 -30.72 -1.55
C LYS A 5 -4.44 -29.18 -1.62
N PRO A 6 -4.15 -28.56 -2.78
CA PRO A 6 -4.23 -27.10 -2.92
C PRO A 6 -5.66 -26.59 -2.77
N PHE A 7 -5.84 -25.46 -2.09
CA PHE A 7 -7.16 -24.85 -1.94
C PHE A 7 -7.64 -24.18 -3.24
N GLN A 8 -8.92 -24.33 -3.58
CA GLN A 8 -9.58 -23.67 -4.71
C GLN A 8 -10.16 -22.33 -4.26
N LEU A 9 -9.33 -21.27 -4.21
CA LEU A 9 -9.72 -19.95 -3.69
C LEU A 9 -9.98 -18.91 -4.79
N ARG A 10 -10.38 -19.34 -6.00
CA ARG A 10 -10.49 -18.44 -7.17
C ARG A 10 -11.46 -17.28 -6.93
N SER A 11 -12.64 -17.54 -6.39
CA SER A 11 -13.64 -16.49 -6.11
C SER A 11 -13.18 -15.52 -5.02
N VAL A 12 -12.49 -16.02 -3.99
CA VAL A 12 -11.94 -15.20 -2.90
C VAL A 12 -10.88 -14.23 -3.44
N LEU A 13 -10.01 -14.71 -4.34
CA LEU A 13 -8.98 -13.88 -4.98
C LEU A 13 -9.56 -12.79 -5.87
N ILE A 14 -10.63 -13.07 -6.61
CA ILE A 14 -11.30 -12.07 -7.44
C ILE A 14 -11.85 -10.94 -6.56
N VAL A 15 -12.55 -11.30 -5.48
CA VAL A 15 -13.11 -10.32 -4.53
C VAL A 15 -12.00 -9.54 -3.83
N TYR A 16 -10.94 -10.23 -3.38
CA TYR A 16 -9.78 -9.61 -2.75
C TYR A 16 -9.09 -8.60 -3.68
N ASN A 17 -8.83 -8.97 -4.94
CA ASN A 17 -8.22 -8.07 -5.91
C ASN A 17 -9.10 -6.84 -6.19
N ALA A 18 -10.42 -7.03 -6.29
CA ALA A 18 -11.36 -5.93 -6.45
C ALA A 18 -11.32 -4.96 -5.26
N ILE A 19 -11.29 -5.48 -4.03
CA ILE A 19 -11.14 -4.68 -2.80
C ILE A 19 -9.81 -3.90 -2.82
N GLN A 20 -8.71 -4.55 -3.23
CA GLN A 20 -7.40 -3.88 -3.33
C GLN A 20 -7.41 -2.75 -4.37
N VAL A 21 -8.09 -2.91 -5.52
CA VAL A 21 -8.24 -1.84 -6.52
C VAL A 21 -8.99 -0.66 -5.94
N ILE A 22 -10.13 -0.90 -5.29
CA ILE A 22 -10.95 0.14 -4.67
C ILE A 22 -10.14 0.88 -3.60
N PHE A 23 -9.47 0.14 -2.72
CA PHE A 23 -8.67 0.70 -1.64
C PHE A 23 -7.47 1.52 -2.15
N SER A 24 -6.80 1.06 -3.20
CA SER A 24 -5.69 1.78 -3.85
C SER A 24 -6.18 3.07 -4.52
N THR A 25 -7.36 3.02 -5.15
CA THR A 25 -7.99 4.21 -5.78
C THR A 25 -8.35 5.25 -4.73
N TRP A 26 -8.90 4.81 -3.59
CA TRP A 26 -9.21 5.71 -2.48
C TRP A 26 -7.95 6.34 -1.86
N LEU A 27 -6.89 5.57 -1.63
CA LEU A 27 -5.61 6.09 -1.16
C LEU A 27 -5.00 7.11 -2.13
N PHE A 28 -5.09 6.84 -3.44
CA PHE A 28 -4.62 7.78 -4.46
C PHE A 28 -5.42 9.10 -4.42
N TYR A 29 -6.75 9.01 -4.28
CA TYR A 29 -7.59 10.19 -4.10
C TYR A 29 -7.20 10.99 -2.86
N GLU A 30 -7.03 10.32 -1.70
CA GLU A 30 -6.60 10.98 -0.46
C GLU A 30 -5.23 11.64 -0.61
N ALA A 31 -4.29 11.00 -1.31
CA ALA A 31 -2.96 11.58 -1.56
C ALA A 31 -3.00 12.81 -2.47
N CYS A 32 -3.83 12.79 -3.51
CA CYS A 32 -4.05 13.94 -4.37
C CYS A 32 -4.69 15.11 -3.62
N VAL A 33 -5.74 14.84 -2.83
CA VAL A 33 -6.50 15.87 -2.09
C VAL A 33 -5.75 16.40 -0.87
N ALA A 34 -4.95 15.58 -0.18
CA ALA A 34 -4.18 16.03 0.98
C ALA A 34 -2.91 16.80 0.58
N GLY A 35 -2.42 16.64 -0.66
CA GLY A 35 -1.21 17.27 -1.16
C GLY A 35 -1.46 18.23 -2.31
N TRP A 36 -1.38 17.71 -3.53
CA TRP A 36 -1.10 18.51 -4.74
C TRP A 36 -2.33 19.27 -5.24
N LEU A 37 -3.54 18.77 -4.98
CA LEU A 37 -4.78 19.48 -5.32
C LEU A 37 -5.10 20.63 -4.34
N THR A 38 -4.41 20.69 -3.20
CA THR A 38 -4.63 21.70 -2.14
C THR A 38 -3.47 22.68 -1.96
N GLY A 39 -2.50 22.68 -2.88
CA GLY A 39 -1.44 23.69 -2.93
C GLY A 39 -0.04 23.21 -2.54
N TYR A 40 0.21 21.90 -2.45
CA TYR A 40 1.60 21.42 -2.40
C TYR A 40 2.35 21.76 -3.69
N SER A 41 3.59 22.20 -3.55
CA SER A 41 4.50 22.38 -4.68
C SER A 41 5.01 21.02 -5.15
N TYR A 42 5.29 20.90 -6.44
CA TYR A 42 5.93 19.72 -7.06
C TYR A 42 7.43 19.59 -6.68
N ARG A 43 7.84 20.25 -5.59
CA ARG A 43 9.21 20.37 -5.08
C ARG A 43 9.27 19.81 -3.66
N CYS A 44 10.45 19.83 -3.05
CA CYS A 44 10.65 19.40 -1.66
C CYS A 44 9.72 20.18 -0.71
N GLN A 45 8.67 19.52 -0.24
CA GLN A 45 7.72 20.08 0.70
C GLN A 45 8.04 19.55 2.12
N PRO A 46 8.27 20.45 3.09
CA PRO A 46 8.53 20.03 4.45
C PRO A 46 7.29 19.35 5.06
N VAL A 47 7.52 18.48 6.04
CA VAL A 47 6.44 17.83 6.78
C VAL A 47 5.75 18.88 7.67
N ASP A 48 4.44 19.01 7.53
CA ASP A 48 3.62 19.83 8.42
C ASP A 48 3.21 19.01 9.64
N TYR A 49 3.79 19.35 10.81
CA TYR A 49 3.47 18.72 12.10
C TYR A 49 2.33 19.43 12.84
N SER A 50 1.67 20.42 12.22
CA SER A 50 0.51 21.09 12.80
C SER A 50 -0.70 20.15 12.89
N ARG A 51 -1.69 20.54 13.71
CA ARG A 51 -2.97 19.82 13.81
C ARG A 51 -4.05 20.41 12.89
N THR A 52 -3.64 21.04 11.79
CA THR A 52 -4.59 21.55 10.80
C THR A 52 -5.36 20.39 10.16
N PRO A 53 -6.60 20.61 9.69
CA PRO A 53 -7.38 19.55 9.06
C PRO A 53 -6.66 18.88 7.87
N LEU A 54 -5.87 19.66 7.12
CA LEU A 54 -5.10 19.15 5.99
C LEU A 54 -3.91 18.28 6.43
N ALA A 55 -3.12 18.74 7.41
CA ALA A 55 -1.99 17.98 7.95
C ALA A 55 -2.46 16.67 8.61
N MET A 56 -3.56 16.71 9.36
CA MET A 56 -4.16 15.51 9.96
C MET A 56 -4.72 14.55 8.90
N ARG A 57 -5.29 15.06 7.81
CA ARG A 57 -5.74 14.23 6.68
C ARG A 57 -4.57 13.54 5.99
N MET A 58 -3.46 14.25 5.76
CA MET A 58 -2.23 13.66 5.22
C MET A 58 -1.67 12.57 6.13
N ALA A 59 -1.57 12.83 7.44
CA ALA A 59 -1.11 11.84 8.42
C ALA A 59 -2.00 10.59 8.46
N ASN A 60 -3.33 10.78 8.41
CA ASN A 60 -4.28 9.67 8.30
C ASN A 60 -4.12 8.89 6.99
N GLY A 61 -3.90 9.57 5.86
CA GLY A 61 -3.59 8.92 4.59
C GLY A 61 -2.35 8.05 4.68
N CYS A 62 -1.25 8.59 5.24
CA CYS A 62 -0.02 7.84 5.50
C CYS A 62 -0.25 6.60 6.38
N TRP A 63 -1.09 6.72 7.41
CA TRP A 63 -1.48 5.58 8.25
C TRP A 63 -2.24 4.50 7.47
N TRP A 64 -3.20 4.89 6.63
CA TRP A 64 -3.94 3.94 5.80
C TRP A 64 -3.07 3.30 4.72
N TYR A 65 -2.08 4.01 4.18
CA TYR A 65 -1.08 3.43 3.28
C TYR A 65 -0.18 2.42 4.00
N TYR A 66 0.22 2.69 5.23
CA TYR A 66 0.91 1.69 6.07
C TYR A 66 0.05 0.44 6.27
N PHE A 67 -1.22 0.62 6.65
CA PHE A 67 -2.15 -0.50 6.77
C PHE A 67 -2.27 -1.31 5.48
N SER A 68 -2.25 -0.62 4.33
CA SER A 68 -2.30 -1.26 3.01
C SER A 68 -1.14 -2.21 2.72
N LYS A 69 0.01 -2.06 3.40
CA LYS A 69 1.14 -2.99 3.27
C LYS A 69 0.89 -4.34 3.93
N PHE A 70 0.10 -4.37 4.99
CA PHE A 70 -0.36 -5.63 5.57
C PHE A 70 -1.37 -6.32 4.67
N THR A 71 -2.24 -5.56 4.01
CA THR A 71 -3.20 -6.18 3.10
C THR A 71 -2.48 -6.83 1.92
N GLU A 72 -1.51 -6.15 1.30
CA GLU A 72 -0.66 -6.72 0.25
C GLU A 72 0.15 -7.95 0.70
N PHE A 73 0.50 -8.03 2.00
CA PHE A 73 1.17 -9.22 2.53
C PHE A 73 0.27 -10.46 2.44
N PHE A 74 -1.06 -10.33 2.50
CA PHE A 74 -1.97 -11.47 2.34
C PHE A 74 -1.92 -12.11 0.95
N ASP A 75 -1.40 -11.44 -0.07
CA ASP A 75 -1.18 -12.06 -1.39
C ASP A 75 -0.24 -13.27 -1.30
N THR A 76 0.87 -13.13 -0.56
CA THR A 76 1.77 -14.26 -0.29
C THR A 76 1.05 -15.41 0.44
N PHE A 77 0.15 -15.08 1.37
CA PHE A 77 -0.61 -16.09 2.10
C PHE A 77 -1.53 -16.89 1.16
N PHE A 78 -2.22 -16.22 0.22
CA PHE A 78 -3.03 -16.89 -0.79
C PHE A 78 -2.20 -17.72 -1.77
N PHE A 79 -1.00 -17.27 -2.18
CA PHE A 79 -0.10 -18.06 -3.04
C PHE A 79 0.41 -19.33 -2.35
N VAL A 80 0.80 -19.25 -1.08
CA VAL A 80 1.23 -20.40 -0.28
C VAL A 80 0.08 -21.39 -0.08
N MET A 81 -1.13 -20.91 0.21
CA MET A 81 -2.31 -21.78 0.36
C MET A 81 -2.68 -22.51 -0.93
N ARG A 82 -2.47 -21.89 -2.09
CA ARG A 82 -2.72 -22.49 -3.41
C ARG A 82 -1.57 -23.35 -3.93
N LYS A 83 -0.45 -23.45 -3.19
CA LYS A 83 0.80 -24.10 -3.62
C LYS A 83 1.35 -23.53 -4.94
N ARG A 84 1.18 -22.22 -5.15
CA ARG A 84 1.68 -21.48 -6.32
C ARG A 84 3.01 -20.80 -6.00
N TYR A 85 4.04 -21.62 -5.78
CA TYR A 85 5.38 -21.14 -5.41
C TYR A 85 6.11 -20.48 -6.59
N ASP A 86 5.68 -20.75 -7.82
CA ASP A 86 6.13 -20.08 -9.05
C ASP A 86 5.92 -18.56 -9.01
N GLN A 87 4.95 -18.08 -8.25
CA GLN A 87 4.63 -16.66 -8.11
C GLN A 87 5.37 -15.98 -6.93
N VAL A 88 5.98 -16.78 -6.03
CA VAL A 88 6.66 -16.29 -4.82
C VAL A 88 8.16 -16.24 -5.08
N SER A 89 8.62 -15.21 -5.78
CA SER A 89 10.05 -15.00 -6.03
C SER A 89 10.76 -14.43 -4.81
N THR A 90 12.09 -14.55 -4.75
CA THR A 90 12.92 -13.94 -3.71
C THR A 90 12.69 -12.42 -3.62
N LEU A 91 12.55 -11.75 -4.77
CA LEU A 91 12.26 -10.32 -4.82
C LEU A 91 10.90 -9.99 -4.18
N HIS A 92 9.87 -10.79 -4.47
CA HIS A 92 8.54 -10.60 -3.89
C HIS A 92 8.57 -10.72 -2.36
N VAL A 93 9.22 -11.74 -1.83
CA VAL A 93 9.31 -11.97 -0.37
C VAL A 93 10.11 -10.86 0.32
N ILE A 94 11.27 -10.48 -0.25
CA ILE A 94 12.09 -9.40 0.31
C ILE A 94 11.31 -8.08 0.27
N HIS A 95 10.68 -7.75 -0.85
CA HIS A 95 9.89 -6.52 -1.02
C HIS A 95 8.72 -6.47 -0.04
N HIS A 96 7.85 -7.49 0.00
CA HIS A 96 6.69 -7.48 0.89
C HIS A 96 7.06 -7.65 2.38
N GLY A 97 8.23 -8.21 2.68
CA GLY A 97 8.75 -8.28 4.05
C GLY A 97 9.32 -6.95 4.56
N ILE A 98 10.08 -6.23 3.73
CA ILE A 98 10.75 -4.99 4.15
C ILE A 98 9.81 -3.77 4.11
N MET A 99 8.85 -3.74 3.18
CA MET A 99 7.97 -2.58 2.97
C MET A 99 7.13 -2.20 4.19
N PRO A 100 6.51 -3.11 4.96
CA PRO A 100 5.80 -2.75 6.18
C PRO A 100 6.73 -2.12 7.24
N VAL A 101 7.95 -2.67 7.39
CA VAL A 101 8.92 -2.18 8.37
C VAL A 101 9.45 -0.80 7.99
N SER A 102 9.76 -0.57 6.72
CA SER A 102 10.25 0.73 6.25
C SER A 102 9.18 1.82 6.31
N VAL A 103 7.94 1.50 5.94
CA VAL A 103 6.82 2.45 5.99
C VAL A 103 6.45 2.82 7.43
N TRP A 104 6.57 1.90 8.40
CA TRP A 104 6.34 2.20 9.81
C TRP A 104 7.19 3.39 10.30
N TRP A 105 8.49 3.36 10.01
CA TRP A 105 9.39 4.46 10.38
C TRP A 105 9.01 5.77 9.68
N GLY A 106 8.60 5.71 8.42
CA GLY A 106 8.11 6.87 7.66
C GLY A 106 6.86 7.51 8.28
N VAL A 107 5.87 6.70 8.68
CA VAL A 107 4.64 7.20 9.33
C VAL A 107 4.92 7.69 10.75
N LYS A 108 5.83 7.04 11.48
CA LYS A 108 6.13 7.38 12.87
C LYS A 108 6.85 8.72 13.02
N PHE A 109 7.79 9.01 12.12
CA PHE A 109 8.66 10.19 12.25
C PHE A 109 8.33 11.30 11.27
N THR A 110 7.85 10.97 10.07
CA THR A 110 7.64 11.95 8.99
C THR A 110 6.30 11.72 8.26
N PRO A 111 5.16 11.72 8.99
CA PRO A 111 3.86 11.52 8.37
C PRO A 111 3.55 12.68 7.43
N GLY A 112 3.44 12.41 6.12
CA GLY A 112 3.14 13.43 5.11
C GLY A 112 4.33 13.99 4.35
N LYS A 113 5.52 13.39 4.47
CA LYS A 113 6.61 13.67 3.53
C LYS A 113 6.20 13.18 2.14
N ASP A 114 6.16 14.09 1.18
CA ASP A 114 5.66 13.84 -0.19
C ASP A 114 6.32 12.61 -0.84
N GLU A 115 7.64 12.50 -0.72
CA GLU A 115 8.44 11.37 -1.24
C GLU A 115 8.04 10.00 -0.67
N ILE A 116 7.58 9.95 0.57
CA ILE A 116 7.29 8.70 1.30
C ILE A 116 5.87 8.22 1.01
N TYR A 117 4.95 9.12 0.67
CA TYR A 117 3.54 8.81 0.53
C TYR A 117 3.04 8.83 -0.92
N PHE A 118 3.37 9.87 -1.70
CA PHE A 118 2.72 10.10 -2.99
C PHE A 118 3.26 9.24 -4.14
N PRO A 119 4.57 9.25 -4.48
CA PRO A 119 5.12 8.37 -5.52
C PRO A 119 4.86 6.87 -5.27
N PRO A 120 4.97 6.36 -4.02
CA PRO A 120 4.62 4.98 -3.72
C PRO A 120 3.13 4.66 -3.90
N THR A 121 2.23 5.59 -3.57
CA THR A 121 0.78 5.41 -3.79
C THR A 121 0.43 5.38 -5.28
N ILE A 122 1.08 6.21 -6.11
CA ILE A 122 0.93 6.16 -7.58
C ILE A 122 1.38 4.80 -8.12
N LYS A 123 2.57 4.34 -7.72
CA LYS A 123 3.10 3.04 -8.16
C LYS A 123 2.15 1.90 -7.77
N LYS A 124 1.62 1.93 -6.55
CA LYS A 124 0.62 0.96 -6.07
C LYS A 124 -0.62 0.97 -6.96
N TYR A 125 -1.23 2.13 -7.19
CA TYR A 125 -2.42 2.26 -8.03
C TYR A 125 -2.18 1.74 -9.46
N ALA A 126 -1.07 2.15 -10.09
CA ALA A 126 -0.73 1.73 -11.44
C ALA A 126 -0.47 0.23 -11.57
N LEU A 127 0.12 -0.40 -10.53
CA LEU A 127 0.31 -1.85 -10.49
C LEU A 127 -1.01 -2.59 -10.30
N GLN A 128 -1.88 -2.10 -9.42
CA GLN A 128 -3.15 -2.75 -9.11
C GLN A 128 -4.14 -2.74 -10.28
N GLN A 129 -4.02 -1.80 -11.22
CA GLN A 129 -4.81 -1.77 -12.46
C GLN A 129 -4.32 -2.71 -13.56
N ARG A 130 -3.12 -3.29 -13.42
CA ARG A 130 -2.56 -4.24 -14.38
C ARG A 130 -2.85 -5.71 -14.02
N LEU A 131 -3.49 -5.93 -12.88
CA LEU A 131 -3.90 -7.24 -12.35
C LEU A 131 -5.36 -7.54 -12.74
#